data_AF-A0A3S4WXU5-F1
#
_entry.id   AF-A0A3S4WXU5-F1
#
_cell.length_a   1.000
_cell.length_b   1.000
_cell.length_c   1.000
_cell.angle_alpha   90.00
_cell.angle_beta   90.00
_cell.angle_gamma   90.00
#
_symmetry.space_group_name_H-M   'P 1'
#
loop_
_entity.id
_entity.type
_entity.pdbx_description
1 polymer ?
#
loop_
_entity_poly.entity_id
_entity_poly.type
_entity_poly.pdbx_seq_one_letter_code
_entity_poly.pdbx_strand_id
1 'polypeptide(L)'
;MNFIDDSVINEWLCNNNAVISDSLSVFLFDKLSSLPWVAGHVDYSKLKHRFGNIQDMLSCDGEIEYFKVKDWLKGSKFEYGSHILFWYGKDNPCVVCQAKFGLSNIDSAYWGVPGWNYIFSCNFENGEVKVDCDNVLSFDGMSELVLLIN
;
A
#
# COMPACT_ATOMS: atom_id res chain seq x y z
N MET A 1 11.35 -0.40 16.75
CA MET A 1 10.93 -0.56 15.35
C MET A 1 11.04 -2.04 15.07
N ASN A 2 9.93 -2.79 15.08
CA ASN A 2 10.00 -4.25 15.25
C ASN A 2 9.25 -5.05 14.16
N PHE A 3 8.78 -4.43 13.07
CA PHE A 3 7.96 -5.13 12.07
C PHE A 3 8.38 -4.93 10.62
N ILE A 4 9.26 -3.97 10.32
CA ILE A 4 9.85 -3.90 8.99
C ILE A 4 10.98 -4.92 9.01
N ASP A 5 10.95 -5.92 8.13
CA ASP A 5 12.19 -6.64 7.80
C ASP A 5 13.13 -5.59 7.22
N ASP A 6 13.97 -5.06 8.11
CA ASP A 6 14.88 -3.96 7.83
C ASP A 6 15.72 -4.26 6.60
N SER A 7 15.95 -5.53 6.24
CA SER A 7 16.77 -5.88 5.07
C SER A 7 16.17 -5.41 3.74
N VAL A 8 14.89 -5.68 3.46
CA VAL A 8 14.25 -5.34 2.17
C VAL A 8 14.06 -3.83 2.04
N ILE A 9 13.49 -3.19 3.06
CA ILE A 9 13.26 -1.75 2.99
C ILE A 9 14.58 -0.97 3.01
N ASN A 10 15.60 -1.40 3.78
CA ASN A 10 16.91 -0.75 3.70
C ASN A 10 17.57 -0.93 2.33
N GLU A 11 17.40 -2.09 1.69
CA GLU A 11 17.86 -2.27 0.30
C GLU A 11 17.17 -1.25 -0.64
N TRP A 12 15.86 -1.05 -0.50
CA TRP A 12 15.13 -0.09 -1.33
C TRP A 12 15.58 1.34 -1.11
N LEU A 13 15.85 1.72 0.14
CA LEU A 13 16.40 3.04 0.49
C LEU A 13 17.81 3.22 -0.09
N CYS A 14 18.69 2.23 0.08
CA CYS A 14 20.06 2.26 -0.46
C CYS A 14 20.10 2.38 -1.99
N ASN A 15 19.14 1.76 -2.68
CA ASN A 15 19.03 1.78 -4.13
C ASN A 15 18.24 2.99 -4.68
N ASN A 16 17.83 3.93 -3.83
CA ASN A 16 16.99 5.09 -4.18
C ASN A 16 15.62 4.70 -4.80
N ASN A 17 15.11 3.51 -4.48
CA ASN A 17 13.78 3.08 -4.91
C ASN A 17 12.67 3.56 -3.97
N ALA A 18 13.03 3.94 -2.73
CA ALA A 18 12.08 4.41 -1.73
C ALA A 18 12.65 5.55 -0.89
N VAL A 19 11.77 6.26 -0.18
CA VAL A 19 12.09 7.25 0.85
C VAL A 19 11.21 7.04 2.08
N ILE A 20 11.70 7.47 3.25
CA ILE A 20 10.95 7.42 4.51
C ILE A 20 10.12 8.69 4.70
N SER A 21 8.91 8.53 5.22
CA SER A 21 8.06 9.63 5.69
C SER A 21 7.55 9.36 7.11
N ASP A 22 8.08 10.11 8.08
CA ASP A 22 7.70 9.98 9.50
C ASP A 22 6.41 10.73 9.85
N SER A 23 6.04 11.75 9.06
CA SER A 23 4.97 12.68 9.41
C SER A 23 3.56 12.17 9.11
N LEU A 24 3.43 11.10 8.31
CA LEU A 24 2.15 10.67 7.77
C LEU A 24 1.48 9.56 8.58
N SER A 25 2.23 8.78 9.35
CA SER A 25 1.72 7.57 10.01
C SER A 25 0.57 7.84 10.98
N VAL A 26 0.65 8.92 11.76
CA VAL A 26 -0.41 9.32 12.70
C VAL A 26 -1.64 9.84 11.97
N PHE A 27 -1.45 10.67 10.93
CA PHE A 27 -2.56 11.17 10.12
C PHE A 27 -3.33 10.02 9.44
N LEU A 28 -2.62 9.03 8.90
CA LEU A 28 -3.21 7.86 8.28
C LEU A 28 -3.88 6.94 9.30
N PHE A 29 -3.33 6.83 10.51
CA PHE A 29 -3.98 6.13 11.60
C PHE A 29 -5.35 6.74 11.93
N ASP A 30 -5.45 8.06 12.04
CA ASP A 30 -6.73 8.74 12.33
C ASP A 30 -7.74 8.52 11.19
N LYS A 31 -7.28 8.55 9.93
CA LYS A 31 -8.12 8.25 8.76
C LYS A 31 -8.63 6.83 8.76
N LEU A 32 -7.75 5.85 8.94
CA LEU A 32 -8.09 4.44 9.00
C LEU A 32 -9.01 4.14 10.18
N SER A 33 -8.78 4.74 11.34
CA SER A 33 -9.61 4.57 12.55
C SER A 33 -11.04 5.10 12.39
N SER A 34 -11.29 5.98 11.42
CA SER A 34 -12.64 6.49 11.13
C SER A 34 -13.50 5.53 10.30
N LEU A 35 -12.88 4.51 9.69
CA LEU A 35 -13.58 3.46 8.93
C LEU A 35 -14.23 2.45 9.89
N PRO A 36 -15.24 1.68 9.44
CA PRO A 36 -15.74 0.55 10.23
C PRO A 36 -14.67 -0.55 10.32
N TRP A 37 -14.49 -1.15 11.50
CA TRP A 37 -13.55 -2.23 11.75
C TRP A 37 -14.25 -3.50 12.25
N VAL A 38 -13.68 -4.64 11.88
CA VAL A 38 -13.85 -5.95 12.52
C VAL A 38 -12.49 -6.40 13.03
N ALA A 39 -12.42 -7.56 13.69
CA ALA A 39 -11.22 -8.03 14.38
C ALA A 39 -9.95 -8.00 13.51
N GLY A 40 -9.15 -6.94 13.64
CA GLY A 40 -7.85 -6.77 13.00
C GLY A 40 -7.85 -6.10 11.63
N HIS A 41 -8.99 -5.73 11.05
CA HIS A 41 -9.03 -5.04 9.76
C HIS A 41 -10.31 -4.24 9.53
N VAL A 42 -10.27 -3.35 8.52
CA VAL A 42 -11.44 -2.62 8.03
C VAL A 42 -12.55 -3.61 7.60
N ASP A 43 -13.77 -3.35 8.04
CA ASP A 43 -14.96 -4.11 7.70
C ASP A 43 -15.43 -3.75 6.29
N TYR A 44 -14.84 -4.42 5.30
CA TYR A 44 -15.13 -4.18 3.88
C TYR A 44 -16.60 -4.44 3.53
N SER A 45 -17.32 -5.29 4.28
CA SER A 45 -18.74 -5.58 4.01
C SER A 45 -19.65 -4.36 4.14
N LYS A 46 -19.21 -3.33 4.87
CA LYS A 46 -19.93 -2.06 5.09
C LYS A 46 -19.51 -0.95 4.14
N LEU A 47 -18.52 -1.20 3.27
CA LEU A 47 -17.92 -0.20 2.40
C LEU A 47 -18.05 -0.64 0.96
N LYS A 48 -18.07 0.32 0.03
CA LYS A 48 -17.99 0.00 -1.40
C LYS A 48 -16.54 -0.35 -1.73
N HIS A 49 -16.32 -1.53 -2.30
CA HIS A 49 -14.98 -2.05 -2.53
C HIS A 49 -14.92 -2.94 -3.78
N ARG A 50 -13.69 -3.24 -4.21
CA ARG A 50 -13.35 -4.23 -5.24
C ARG A 50 -12.35 -5.21 -4.65
N PHE A 51 -12.61 -6.50 -4.84
CA PHE A 51 -11.64 -7.56 -4.55
C PHE A 51 -10.76 -7.85 -5.76
N GLY A 52 -9.53 -8.25 -5.49
CA GLY A 52 -8.58 -8.79 -6.46
C GLY A 52 -7.75 -9.89 -5.81
N ASN A 53 -7.28 -10.83 -6.63
CA ASN A 53 -6.32 -11.83 -6.18
C ASN A 53 -4.98 -11.55 -6.87
N ILE A 54 -3.91 -11.46 -6.09
CA ILE A 54 -2.56 -11.18 -6.60
C ILE A 54 -2.06 -12.30 -7.54
N GLN A 55 -2.55 -13.53 -7.36
CA GLN A 55 -2.22 -14.68 -8.20
C GLN A 55 -2.66 -14.46 -9.66
N ASP A 56 -3.76 -13.75 -9.88
CA ASP A 56 -4.22 -13.37 -11.23
C ASP A 56 -3.34 -12.29 -11.86
N MET A 57 -2.48 -11.65 -11.07
CA MET A 57 -1.61 -10.55 -11.44
C MET A 57 -0.15 -10.97 -11.62
N LEU A 58 0.16 -12.26 -11.45
CA LEU A 58 1.52 -12.78 -11.59
C LEU A 58 1.90 -13.00 -13.07
N SER A 59 3.19 -12.89 -13.35
CA SER A 59 3.83 -13.31 -14.60
C SER A 59 3.98 -14.83 -14.64
N CYS A 60 4.46 -15.36 -15.77
CA CYS A 60 4.84 -16.77 -15.85
C CYS A 60 5.96 -17.17 -14.89
N ASP A 61 6.76 -16.20 -14.45
CA ASP A 61 7.89 -16.40 -13.52
C ASP A 61 7.47 -16.25 -12.05
N GLY A 62 6.18 -15.98 -11.78
CA GLY A 62 5.64 -15.83 -10.42
C GLY A 62 5.77 -14.42 -9.84
N GLU A 63 6.22 -13.45 -10.62
CA GLU A 63 6.42 -12.05 -10.20
C GLU A 63 5.18 -11.20 -10.44
N ILE A 64 4.91 -10.20 -9.59
CA ILE A 64 3.74 -9.32 -9.76
C ILE A 64 3.92 -8.40 -10.97
N GLU A 65 3.05 -8.54 -11.97
CA GLU A 65 3.07 -7.70 -13.16
C GLU A 65 2.33 -6.38 -12.91
N TYR A 66 3.10 -5.29 -12.81
CA TYR A 66 2.56 -3.94 -12.62
C TYR A 66 1.40 -3.61 -13.56
N PHE A 67 1.46 -3.99 -14.83
CA PHE A 67 0.40 -3.65 -15.78
C PHE A 67 -0.92 -4.34 -15.47
N LYS A 68 -0.91 -5.57 -14.92
CA LYS A 68 -2.12 -6.27 -14.47
C LYS A 68 -2.69 -5.62 -13.21
N VAL A 69 -1.82 -5.29 -12.24
CA VAL A 69 -2.23 -4.55 -11.03
C VAL A 69 -2.83 -3.20 -11.41
N LYS A 70 -2.17 -2.45 -12.30
CA LYS A 70 -2.62 -1.15 -12.77
C LYS A 70 -3.96 -1.24 -13.50
N ASP A 71 -4.15 -2.26 -14.34
CA ASP A 71 -5.42 -2.49 -15.03
C ASP A 71 -6.56 -2.75 -14.04
N TRP A 72 -6.32 -3.57 -13.01
CA TRP A 72 -7.27 -3.82 -11.93
C TRP A 72 -7.54 -2.56 -11.09
N LEU A 73 -6.58 -1.64 -10.97
CA LEU A 73 -6.74 -0.36 -10.26
C LEU A 73 -7.42 0.74 -11.10
N LYS A 74 -7.81 0.48 -12.35
CA LYS A 74 -8.48 1.48 -13.20
C LYS A 74 -9.75 2.05 -12.55
N GLY A 75 -9.91 3.36 -12.70
CA GLY A 75 -10.98 4.15 -12.08
C GLY A 75 -10.71 4.55 -10.64
N SER A 76 -9.49 4.35 -10.14
CA SER A 76 -9.05 4.78 -8.80
C SER A 76 -7.92 5.79 -8.87
N LYS A 77 -7.59 6.40 -7.73
CA LYS A 77 -6.50 7.37 -7.60
C LYS A 77 -5.12 6.74 -7.84
N PHE A 78 -4.99 5.43 -7.64
CA PHE A 78 -3.78 4.69 -7.98
C PHE A 78 -3.49 4.65 -9.49
N GLU A 79 -4.50 4.87 -10.35
CA GLU A 79 -4.28 4.92 -11.80
C GLU A 79 -3.40 6.10 -12.22
N TYR A 80 -3.55 7.23 -11.51
CA TYR A 80 -2.92 8.51 -11.82
C TYR A 80 -1.80 8.89 -10.84
N GLY A 81 -1.74 8.24 -9.68
CA GLY A 81 -0.69 8.45 -8.70
C GLY A 81 0.68 8.06 -9.24
N SER A 82 1.65 8.97 -9.12
CA SER A 82 3.04 8.69 -9.48
C SER A 82 3.75 7.81 -8.45
N HIS A 83 3.30 7.88 -7.20
CA HIS A 83 3.89 7.18 -6.06
C HIS A 83 2.82 6.45 -5.25
N ILE A 84 3.28 5.50 -4.45
CA ILE A 84 2.48 4.87 -3.41
C ILE A 84 3.20 4.98 -2.07
N LEU A 85 2.42 4.86 -1.01
CA LEU A 85 2.86 4.87 0.36
C LEU A 85 2.41 3.58 1.04
N PHE A 86 3.36 2.87 1.64
CA PHE A 86 3.12 1.72 2.51
C PHE A 86 3.05 2.18 3.97
N TRP A 87 1.99 1.78 4.68
CA TRP A 87 1.75 2.15 6.07
C TRP A 87 1.89 0.91 6.97
N TYR A 88 2.76 1.01 7.97
CA TYR A 88 3.13 -0.10 8.87
C TYR A 88 2.59 0.08 10.29
N GLY A 89 1.62 0.96 10.49
CA GLY A 89 1.09 1.30 11.81
C GLY A 89 1.42 2.72 12.26
N LYS A 90 0.72 3.17 13.30
CA LYS A 90 0.81 4.54 13.84
C LYS A 90 2.22 4.95 14.24
N ASP A 91 2.96 4.04 14.87
CA ASP A 91 4.26 4.30 15.49
C ASP A 91 5.44 3.91 14.59
N ASN A 92 5.17 3.49 13.35
CA ASN A 92 6.20 3.13 12.38
C ASN A 92 6.22 4.17 11.24
N PRO A 93 7.39 4.50 10.68
CA PRO A 93 7.47 5.34 9.49
C PRO A 93 6.71 4.73 8.32
N CYS A 94 6.23 5.60 7.43
CA CYS A 94 5.73 5.18 6.12
C CYS A 94 6.89 5.07 5.12
N VAL A 95 6.74 4.17 4.15
CA VAL A 95 7.68 4.02 3.03
C VAL A 95 7.00 4.49 1.76
N VAL A 96 7.62 5.44 1.05
CA VAL A 96 7.10 6.01 -0.20
C VAL A 96 8.00 5.59 -1.36
N CYS A 97 7.42 5.11 -2.45
CA CYS A 97 8.16 4.72 -3.65
C CYS A 97 7.34 4.98 -4.92
N GLN A 98 7.99 4.90 -6.08
CA GLN A 98 7.29 5.02 -7.36
C GLN A 98 6.21 3.94 -7.48
N ALA A 99 5.04 4.30 -7.98
CA ALA A 99 3.89 3.40 -8.04
C ALA A 99 4.19 2.11 -8.79
N LYS A 100 4.94 2.19 -9.91
CA LYS A 100 5.38 0.99 -10.66
C LYS A 100 6.22 0.05 -9.82
N PHE A 101 7.22 0.59 -9.11
CA PHE A 101 8.10 -0.21 -8.29
C PHE A 101 7.32 -0.81 -7.11
N GLY A 102 6.61 0.02 -6.34
CA GLY A 102 5.90 -0.45 -5.15
C GLY A 102 4.79 -1.46 -5.47
N LEU A 103 3.97 -1.22 -6.50
CA LEU A 103 2.88 -2.15 -6.85
C LEU A 103 3.38 -3.50 -7.38
N SER A 104 4.58 -3.55 -7.97
CA SER A 104 5.22 -4.82 -8.34
C SER A 104 5.89 -5.55 -7.18
N ASN A 105 5.98 -4.92 -5.99
CA ASN A 105 6.69 -5.46 -4.84
C ASN A 105 5.83 -5.38 -3.56
N ILE A 106 4.49 -5.48 -3.68
CA ILE A 106 3.56 -5.36 -2.54
C ILE A 106 3.82 -6.44 -1.49
N ASP A 107 4.04 -7.67 -1.94
CA ASP A 107 4.36 -8.82 -1.11
C ASP A 107 5.69 -8.62 -0.36
N SER A 108 6.71 -8.14 -1.06
CA SER A 108 8.03 -7.84 -0.51
C SER A 108 7.99 -6.70 0.50
N ALA A 109 7.18 -5.66 0.26
CA ALA A 109 6.99 -4.55 1.20
C ALA A 109 6.45 -5.03 2.55
N TYR A 110 5.57 -6.02 2.55
CA TYR A 110 4.92 -6.55 3.75
C TYR A 110 5.42 -7.93 4.17
N TRP A 111 6.59 -8.34 3.69
CA TRP A 111 7.17 -9.62 4.06
C TRP A 111 7.41 -9.68 5.57
N GLY A 112 6.79 -10.67 6.23
CA GLY A 112 6.86 -10.83 7.69
C GLY A 112 5.99 -9.85 8.49
N VAL A 113 5.23 -8.96 7.85
CA VAL A 113 4.28 -8.06 8.52
C VAL A 113 2.94 -8.77 8.69
N PRO A 114 2.48 -9.01 9.94
CA PRO A 114 1.27 -9.79 10.17
C PRO A 114 -0.01 -8.99 9.90
N GLY A 115 -1.00 -9.66 9.33
CA GLY A 115 -2.37 -9.15 9.20
C GLY A 115 -2.58 -8.26 7.97
N TRP A 116 -3.65 -7.47 8.03
CA TRP A 116 -4.03 -6.58 6.93
C TRP A 116 -3.16 -5.33 6.89
N ASN A 117 -2.63 -5.07 5.71
CA ASN A 117 -1.71 -3.99 5.43
C ASN A 117 -2.36 -2.94 4.52
N TYR A 118 -2.01 -1.67 4.69
CA TYR A 118 -2.70 -0.55 4.05
C TYR A 118 -1.75 0.28 3.19
N ILE A 119 -2.17 0.53 1.96
CA ILE A 119 -1.41 1.21 0.91
C ILE A 119 -2.24 2.39 0.42
N PHE A 120 -1.57 3.52 0.18
CA PHE A 120 -2.19 4.74 -0.28
C PHE A 120 -1.52 5.25 -1.56
N SER A 121 -2.29 5.86 -2.44
CA SER A 121 -1.72 6.60 -3.56
C SER A 121 -1.20 7.95 -3.07
N CYS A 122 -0.07 8.41 -3.61
CA CYS A 122 0.46 9.72 -3.25
C CYS A 122 1.24 10.36 -4.40
N ASN A 123 1.50 11.65 -4.26
CA ASN A 123 2.36 12.43 -5.15
C ASN A 123 3.27 13.35 -4.33
N PHE A 124 4.31 13.88 -4.98
CA PHE A 124 5.15 14.93 -4.40
C PHE A 124 4.71 16.28 -4.93
N GLU A 125 4.37 17.21 -4.04
CA GLU A 125 4.08 18.60 -4.34
C GLU A 125 5.03 19.47 -3.52
N ASN A 126 5.87 20.26 -4.18
CA ASN A 126 6.89 21.12 -3.52
C ASN A 126 7.82 20.37 -2.55
N GLY A 127 8.12 19.09 -2.82
CA GLY A 127 8.95 18.25 -1.97
C GLY A 127 8.21 17.61 -0.79
N GLU A 128 6.91 17.89 -0.61
CA GLU A 128 6.07 17.24 0.39
C GLU A 128 5.26 16.10 -0.22
N VAL A 129 5.10 15.01 0.53
CA VAL A 129 4.22 13.91 0.14
C VAL A 129 2.76 14.31 0.40
N LYS A 130 1.95 14.32 -0.65
CA LYS A 130 0.48 14.47 -0.58
C LYS A 130 -0.17 13.11 -0.82
N VAL A 131 -0.89 12.63 0.19
CA VAL A 131 -1.53 11.32 0.17
C VAL A 131 -3.00 11.46 -0.22
N ASP A 132 -3.45 10.60 -1.13
CA ASP A 132 -4.85 10.40 -1.43
C ASP A 132 -5.44 9.38 -0.46
N CYS A 133 -6.51 9.78 0.22
CA CYS A 133 -7.22 8.93 1.18
C CYS A 133 -8.62 8.53 0.68
N ASP A 134 -8.97 8.87 -0.57
CA ASP A 134 -10.28 8.55 -1.15
C ASP A 134 -10.34 7.09 -1.60
N ASN A 135 -9.18 6.53 -2.00
CA ASN A 135 -9.02 5.11 -2.22
C ASN A 135 -7.96 4.54 -1.28
N VAL A 136 -8.32 3.49 -0.54
CA VAL A 136 -7.40 2.73 0.29
C VAL A 136 -7.24 1.36 -0.32
N LEU A 137 -6.00 0.98 -0.64
CA LEU A 137 -5.67 -0.36 -1.07
C LEU A 137 -5.23 -1.15 0.15
N SER A 138 -5.77 -2.35 0.33
CA SER A 138 -5.45 -3.24 1.43
C SER A 138 -4.90 -4.55 0.90
N PHE A 139 -3.94 -5.15 1.60
CA PHE A 139 -3.34 -6.43 1.28
C PHE A 139 -3.34 -7.33 2.52
N ASP A 140 -3.79 -8.57 2.38
CA ASP A 140 -3.90 -9.53 3.51
C ASP A 140 -2.56 -10.17 3.92
N GLY A 141 -1.47 -9.87 3.19
CA GLY A 141 -0.16 -10.48 3.40
C GLY A 141 0.07 -11.77 2.62
N MET A 142 -0.92 -12.25 1.85
CA MET A 142 -0.87 -13.53 1.15
C MET A 142 -1.28 -13.41 -0.32
N SER A 143 -2.53 -13.02 -0.59
CA SER A 143 -3.02 -12.96 -1.97
C SER A 143 -4.19 -12.01 -2.20
N GLU A 144 -4.93 -11.65 -1.15
CA GLU A 144 -6.13 -10.83 -1.31
C GLU A 144 -5.76 -9.35 -1.34
N LEU A 145 -6.24 -8.67 -2.38
CA LEU A 145 -6.23 -7.21 -2.49
C LEU A 145 -7.65 -6.69 -2.37
N VAL A 146 -7.82 -5.63 -1.57
CA VAL A 146 -9.10 -4.93 -1.43
C VAL A 146 -8.89 -3.46 -1.70
N LEU A 147 -9.55 -2.95 -2.74
CA LEU A 147 -9.58 -1.53 -3.05
C LEU A 147 -10.89 -0.94 -2.52
N LEU A 148 -10.80 -0.02 -1.56
CA LEU A 148 -11.93 0.83 -1.17
C LEU A 148 -12.19 1.88 -2.24
N ILE A 149 -13.46 1.99 -2.65
CA ILE A 149 -13.91 2.91 -3.70
C ILE A 149 -14.94 3.85 -3.09
N ASN A 150 -14.58 5.11 -2.89
CA ASN A 150 -15.53 6.17 -2.56
C ASN A 150 -16.40 6.53 -3.78
#